data_AF-A0A7W9B8D0-F1
#
_entry.id   AF-A0A7W9B8D0-F1
#
_cell.length_a   1.000
_cell.length_b   1.000
_cell.length_c   1.000
_cell.angle_alpha   90.00
_cell.angle_beta   90.00
_cell.angle_gamma   90.00
#
_symmetry.space_group_name_H-M   'P 1'
#
loop_
_entity.id
_entity.type
_entity.pdbx_description
1 polymer ?
#
loop_
_entity_poly.entity_id
_entity_poly.type
_entity_poly.pdbx_seq_one_letter_code
_entity_poly.pdbx_strand_id
1 'polypeptide(L)'
;MFWVTSRLVHFDRVASAWLISRFIDPEARFEFIDPADKFPEGATTFSLAGGDIGRHDADGTTFSKLLRKYGVSDPALREMEKIVAAGVAYVMQGVMPSPDDRCALIAVGLLAVGEGNLILESSDHDILDRSFPVWDAIYVDASMHLLRHAPAASEGDPAARQATRFNMAIARARHVVGRARKRAAIATSA
;
A
#
# COMPACT_ATOMS: atom_id res chain seq x y z
N MET A 1 14.85 9.30 0.53
CA MET A 1 15.09 9.53 -0.92
C MET A 1 13.99 10.43 -1.47
N PHE A 2 14.19 10.98 -2.68
CA PHE A 2 13.21 11.79 -3.38
C PHE A 2 12.49 10.93 -4.44
N TRP A 3 11.15 10.86 -4.34
CA TRP A 3 10.31 9.96 -5.14
C TRP A 3 9.31 10.74 -5.97
N VAL A 4 9.17 10.39 -7.24
CA VAL A 4 8.32 11.13 -8.18
C VAL A 4 7.32 10.21 -8.87
N THR A 5 6.07 10.67 -8.94
CA THR A 5 4.98 10.08 -9.73
C THR A 5 4.17 11.20 -10.38
N SER A 6 3.22 10.87 -11.25
CA SER A 6 2.28 11.86 -11.79
C SER A 6 1.25 12.32 -10.75
N ARG A 7 0.74 13.54 -10.93
CA ARG A 7 -0.39 14.14 -10.17
C ARG A 7 -1.67 13.31 -10.22
N LEU A 8 -2.62 13.68 -9.36
CA LEU A 8 -3.90 12.99 -9.15
C LEU A 8 -3.68 11.54 -8.74
N VAL A 9 -2.87 11.36 -7.69
CA VAL A 9 -2.44 10.08 -7.15
C VAL A 9 -3.66 9.29 -6.67
N HIS A 10 -3.76 8.04 -7.11
CA HIS A 10 -4.90 7.18 -6.78
C HIS A 10 -4.48 5.72 -6.67
N PHE A 11 -5.29 4.94 -5.96
CA PHE A 11 -5.22 3.48 -5.82
C PHE A 11 -3.80 2.89 -5.82
N ASP A 12 -3.34 2.24 -6.90
CA ASP A 12 -2.02 1.58 -6.99
C ASP A 12 -0.86 2.53 -6.67
N ARG A 13 -0.94 3.81 -7.06
CA ARG A 13 0.08 4.82 -6.74
C ARG A 13 0.06 5.21 -5.26
N VAL A 14 -1.13 5.33 -4.65
CA VAL A 14 -1.26 5.59 -3.21
C VAL A 14 -0.76 4.40 -2.40
N ALA A 15 -1.14 3.17 -2.78
CA ALA A 15 -0.65 1.93 -2.17
C ALA A 15 0.87 1.83 -2.24
N SER A 16 1.44 2.20 -3.40
CA SER A 16 2.88 2.22 -3.65
C SER A 16 3.59 3.28 -2.80
N ALA A 17 3.08 4.51 -2.72
CA ALA A 17 3.62 5.56 -1.85
C ALA A 17 3.57 5.17 -0.37
N TRP A 18 2.48 4.50 0.06
CA TRP A 18 2.37 3.94 1.40
C TRP A 18 3.42 2.85 1.65
N LEU A 19 3.58 1.90 0.72
CA LEU A 19 4.61 0.85 0.81
C LEU A 19 6.01 1.44 0.93
N ILE A 20 6.31 2.44 0.09
CA ILE A 20 7.57 3.18 0.11
C ILE A 20 7.80 3.75 1.51
N SER A 21 6.84 4.53 2.01
CA SER A 21 6.93 5.23 3.29
C SER A 21 7.04 4.31 4.52
N ARG A 22 6.53 3.08 4.43
CA ARG A 22 6.46 2.16 5.59
C ARG A 22 7.57 1.10 5.59
N PHE A 23 8.02 0.66 4.42
CA PHE A 23 8.89 -0.52 4.30
C PHE A 23 10.20 -0.28 3.53
N ILE A 24 10.24 0.71 2.64
CA ILE A 24 11.38 0.90 1.73
C ILE A 24 12.22 2.09 2.16
N ASP A 25 11.57 3.24 2.32
CA ASP A 25 12.22 4.51 2.58
C ASP A 25 11.39 5.34 3.57
N PRO A 26 11.64 5.21 4.88
CA PRO A 26 10.91 5.95 5.92
C PRO A 26 11.13 7.47 5.91
N GLU A 27 12.05 7.96 5.07
CA GLU A 27 12.33 9.39 4.88
C GLU A 27 12.01 9.81 3.43
N ALA A 28 11.13 9.05 2.76
CA ALA A 28 10.67 9.37 1.42
C ALA A 28 10.01 10.75 1.39
N ARG A 29 10.42 11.55 0.42
CA ARG A 29 9.75 12.79 0.03
C ARG A 29 9.13 12.56 -1.34
N PHE A 30 7.84 12.86 -1.47
CA PHE A 30 7.12 12.69 -2.72
C PHE A 30 7.00 14.02 -3.46
N GLU A 31 7.05 13.96 -4.78
CA GLU A 31 6.66 15.08 -5.65
C GLU A 31 5.81 14.56 -6.81
N PHE A 32 4.91 15.43 -7.27
CA PHE A 32 3.88 15.11 -8.23
C PHE A 32 4.01 16.00 -9.46
N ILE A 33 4.36 15.39 -10.58
CA ILE A 33 4.60 16.08 -11.86
C ILE A 33 3.45 15.84 -12.85
N ASP A 34 3.38 16.64 -13.92
CA ASP A 34 2.52 16.27 -15.04
C ASP A 34 3.12 15.11 -15.81
N PRO A 35 2.31 14.21 -16.41
CA PRO A 35 2.83 13.07 -17.17
C PRO A 35 3.75 13.43 -18.35
N ALA A 36 3.67 14.65 -18.85
CA ALA A 36 4.50 15.16 -19.95
C ALA A 36 5.80 15.83 -19.48
N ASP A 37 5.96 16.06 -18.17
CA ASP A 37 7.13 16.71 -17.61
C ASP A 37 8.36 15.80 -17.68
N LYS A 38 9.54 16.43 -17.75
CA LYS A 38 10.80 15.71 -17.58
C LYS A 38 10.95 15.25 -16.13
N PHE A 39 11.52 14.08 -15.94
CA PHE A 39 11.84 13.60 -14.60
C PHE A 39 12.89 14.49 -13.95
N PRO A 40 12.67 14.94 -12.70
CA PRO A 40 13.67 15.72 -11.98
C PRO A 40 14.97 14.92 -11.82
N GLU A 41 16.10 15.61 -11.90
CA GLU A 41 17.41 14.98 -11.74
C GLU A 41 17.58 14.41 -10.33
N GLY A 42 18.07 13.17 -10.22
CA GLY A 42 18.26 12.49 -8.94
C GLY A 42 16.98 11.95 -8.29
N ALA A 43 15.83 12.02 -8.97
CA ALA A 43 14.58 11.44 -8.49
C ALA A 43 14.47 9.93 -8.77
N THR A 44 13.92 9.19 -7.81
CA THR A 44 13.45 7.82 -8.03
C THR A 44 12.00 7.86 -8.50
N THR A 45 11.75 7.49 -9.75
CA THR A 45 10.41 7.53 -10.33
C THR A 45 9.63 6.25 -10.07
N PHE A 46 8.32 6.36 -9.83
CA PHE A 46 7.43 5.21 -9.76
C PHE A 46 6.11 5.46 -10.47
N SER A 47 5.54 4.41 -11.07
CA SER A 47 4.30 4.45 -11.85
C SER A 47 4.34 5.36 -13.09
N LEU A 48 5.54 5.63 -13.62
CA LEU A 48 5.75 6.48 -14.79
C LEU A 48 6.32 5.66 -15.96
N ALA A 49 5.89 5.96 -17.18
CA ALA A 49 6.42 5.30 -18.36
C ALA A 49 7.88 5.68 -18.58
N GLY A 50 8.78 4.70 -18.75
CA GLY A 50 10.22 4.95 -18.88
C GLY A 50 10.94 5.30 -17.58
N GLY A 51 10.25 5.28 -16.43
CA GLY A 51 10.83 5.51 -15.11
C GLY A 51 11.47 4.27 -14.48
N ASP A 52 12.08 4.45 -13.31
CA ASP A 52 12.81 3.44 -12.52
C ASP A 52 11.93 2.28 -12.05
N ILE A 53 10.66 2.58 -11.74
CA ILE A 53 9.59 1.63 -11.50
C ILE A 53 8.42 2.02 -12.41
N GLY A 54 8.22 1.24 -13.48
CA GLY A 54 7.16 1.51 -14.44
C GLY A 54 5.73 1.42 -13.86
N ARG A 55 4.77 1.95 -14.61
CA ARG A 55 3.32 1.76 -14.39
C ARG A 55 2.94 0.27 -14.31
N HIS A 56 1.72 -0.01 -13.84
CA HIS A 56 1.18 -1.36 -13.94
C HIS A 56 1.12 -1.81 -15.42
N ASP A 57 1.46 -3.07 -15.66
CA ASP A 57 1.44 -3.71 -16.98
C ASP A 57 1.36 -5.25 -16.82
N ALA A 58 1.73 -6.00 -17.87
CA ALA A 58 1.74 -7.45 -17.87
C ALA A 58 2.66 -8.07 -16.79
N ASP A 59 3.70 -7.35 -16.35
CA ASP A 59 4.61 -7.82 -15.30
C ASP A 59 4.09 -7.52 -13.88
N GLY A 60 2.90 -6.90 -13.77
CA GLY A 60 2.21 -6.65 -12.52
C GLY A 60 2.04 -5.17 -12.18
N THR A 61 1.45 -4.93 -11.01
CA THR A 61 1.18 -3.58 -10.48
C THR A 61 2.45 -2.85 -10.08
N THR A 62 2.39 -1.52 -9.95
CA THR A 62 3.50 -0.71 -9.42
C THR A 62 3.91 -1.21 -8.04
N PHE A 63 2.91 -1.55 -7.20
CA PHE A 63 3.11 -2.15 -5.89
C PHE A 63 3.91 -3.46 -5.95
N SER A 64 3.53 -4.39 -6.83
CA SER A 64 4.25 -5.67 -7.01
C SER A 64 5.70 -5.47 -7.44
N LYS A 65 5.95 -4.50 -8.34
CA LYS A 65 7.28 -4.17 -8.84
C LYS A 65 8.16 -3.60 -7.74
N LEU A 66 7.61 -2.75 -6.86
CA LEU A 66 8.31 -2.24 -5.67
C LEU A 66 8.70 -3.37 -4.72
N LEU A 67 7.79 -4.29 -4.41
CA LEU A 67 8.10 -5.46 -3.55
C LEU A 67 9.27 -6.26 -4.11
N ARG A 68 9.27 -6.54 -5.42
CA ARG A 68 10.36 -7.27 -6.09
C ARG A 68 11.67 -6.49 -6.09
N LYS A 69 11.64 -5.22 -6.49
CA LYS A 69 12.84 -4.37 -6.61
C LYS A 69 13.59 -4.21 -5.27
N TYR A 70 12.85 -4.09 -4.17
CA TYR A 70 13.43 -3.85 -2.84
C TYR A 70 13.48 -5.10 -1.94
N GLY A 71 13.18 -6.29 -2.48
CA GLY A 71 13.28 -7.55 -1.73
C GLY A 71 12.34 -7.66 -0.53
N VAL A 72 11.19 -6.98 -0.57
CA VAL A 72 10.23 -6.96 0.54
C VAL A 72 9.36 -8.23 0.48
N SER A 73 9.42 -9.04 1.55
CA SER A 73 8.83 -10.40 1.59
C SER A 73 7.79 -10.63 2.69
N ASP A 74 7.22 -9.57 3.27
CA ASP A 74 6.17 -9.68 4.30
C ASP A 74 4.92 -10.38 3.72
N PRO A 75 4.45 -11.49 4.32
CA PRO A 75 3.24 -12.19 3.89
C PRO A 75 1.99 -11.29 3.81
N ALA A 76 1.82 -10.34 4.74
CA ALA A 76 0.68 -9.43 4.70
C ALA A 76 0.74 -8.50 3.48
N LEU A 77 1.94 -8.11 3.04
CA LEU A 77 2.12 -7.34 1.82
C LEU A 77 1.82 -8.17 0.56
N ARG A 78 1.96 -9.50 0.60
CA ARG A 78 1.53 -10.38 -0.49
C ARG A 78 0.01 -10.47 -0.60
N GLU A 79 -0.70 -10.44 0.52
CA GLU A 79 -2.16 -10.30 0.50
C GLU A 79 -2.59 -8.92 -0.04
N MET A 80 -1.89 -7.86 0.35
CA MET A 80 -2.13 -6.52 -0.22
C MET A 80 -1.83 -6.46 -1.72
N GLU A 81 -0.78 -7.13 -2.19
CA GLU A 81 -0.45 -7.24 -3.61
C GLU A 81 -1.62 -7.82 -4.42
N LYS A 82 -2.31 -8.85 -3.89
CA LYS A 82 -3.53 -9.41 -4.51
C LYS A 82 -4.68 -8.40 -4.56
N ILE A 83 -4.90 -7.65 -3.47
CA ILE A 83 -5.92 -6.60 -3.40
C ILE A 83 -5.64 -5.52 -4.45
N VAL A 84 -4.40 -5.02 -4.53
CA VAL A 84 -4.02 -4.00 -5.51
C VAL A 84 -4.14 -4.54 -6.94
N ALA A 85 -3.72 -5.78 -7.20
CA ALA A 85 -3.88 -6.41 -8.52
C ALA A 85 -5.35 -6.53 -8.92
N ALA A 86 -6.23 -6.94 -8.00
CA ALA A 86 -7.66 -7.05 -8.26
C ALA A 86 -8.31 -5.71 -8.58
N GLY A 87 -7.94 -4.62 -7.88
CA GLY A 87 -8.48 -3.30 -8.20
C GLY A 87 -7.96 -2.73 -9.51
N VAL A 88 -6.69 -2.98 -9.87
CA VAL A 88 -6.17 -2.64 -11.19
C VAL A 88 -6.93 -3.42 -12.28
N ALA A 89 -7.20 -4.71 -12.08
CA ALA A 89 -7.99 -5.50 -13.04
C ALA A 89 -9.44 -4.99 -13.15
N TYR A 90 -10.07 -4.62 -12.04
CA TYR A 90 -11.40 -4.02 -12.04
C TYR A 90 -11.46 -2.75 -12.90
N VAL A 91 -10.55 -1.79 -12.67
CA VAL A 91 -10.55 -0.51 -13.38
C VAL A 91 -10.08 -0.64 -14.83
N MET A 92 -9.00 -1.37 -15.08
CA MET A 92 -8.34 -1.38 -16.39
C MET A 92 -8.90 -2.43 -17.35
N GLN A 93 -9.51 -3.49 -16.82
CA GLN A 93 -9.96 -4.64 -17.61
C GLN A 93 -11.46 -4.92 -17.43
N GLY A 94 -12.15 -4.18 -16.55
CA GLY A 94 -13.58 -4.39 -16.30
C GLY A 94 -13.90 -5.72 -15.60
N VAL A 95 -12.94 -6.31 -14.90
CA VAL A 95 -13.13 -7.58 -14.19
C VAL A 95 -14.02 -7.36 -12.98
N MET A 96 -15.24 -7.89 -13.02
CA MET A 96 -16.20 -7.77 -11.92
C MET A 96 -15.90 -8.79 -10.81
N PRO A 97 -15.87 -8.37 -9.53
CA PRO A 97 -15.62 -9.27 -8.42
C PRO A 97 -16.77 -10.27 -8.24
N SER A 98 -16.42 -11.53 -7.98
CA SER A 98 -17.35 -12.50 -7.41
C SER A 98 -17.64 -12.14 -5.94
N PRO A 99 -18.83 -12.42 -5.40
CA PRO A 99 -19.13 -12.26 -3.97
C PRO A 99 -18.15 -12.99 -3.03
N ASP A 100 -17.48 -14.04 -3.51
CA ASP A 100 -16.52 -14.81 -2.72
C ASP A 100 -15.07 -14.30 -2.89
N ASP A 101 -14.82 -13.35 -3.80
CA ASP A 101 -13.50 -12.76 -4.00
C ASP A 101 -13.26 -11.61 -3.00
N ARG A 102 -12.84 -11.99 -1.79
CA ARG A 102 -12.51 -11.03 -0.72
C ARG A 102 -11.52 -9.96 -1.19
N CYS A 103 -10.49 -10.31 -1.96
CA CYS A 103 -9.46 -9.35 -2.35
C CYS A 103 -10.04 -8.30 -3.30
N ALA A 104 -10.81 -8.73 -4.29
CA ALA A 104 -11.45 -7.83 -5.24
C ALA A 104 -12.54 -6.97 -4.58
N LEU A 105 -13.32 -7.52 -3.64
CA LEU A 105 -14.30 -6.74 -2.88
C LEU A 105 -13.66 -5.64 -2.03
N ILE A 106 -12.55 -5.95 -1.35
CA ILE A 106 -11.77 -4.93 -0.62
C ILE A 106 -11.23 -3.88 -1.58
N ALA A 107 -10.70 -4.31 -2.73
CA ALA A 107 -10.15 -3.41 -3.74
C ALA A 107 -11.19 -2.41 -4.26
N VAL A 108 -12.41 -2.86 -4.56
CA VAL A 108 -13.52 -1.99 -4.99
C VAL A 108 -13.91 -1.01 -3.88
N GLY A 109 -13.97 -1.45 -2.62
CA GLY A 109 -14.20 -0.55 -1.49
C GLY A 109 -13.11 0.53 -1.35
N LEU A 110 -11.84 0.16 -1.54
CA LEU A 110 -10.72 1.10 -1.51
C LEU A 110 -10.73 2.08 -2.69
N LEU A 111 -11.18 1.65 -3.88
CA LEU A 111 -11.38 2.52 -5.02
C LEU A 111 -12.43 3.59 -4.71
N ALA A 112 -13.58 3.21 -4.15
CA ALA A 112 -14.63 4.15 -3.76
C ALA A 112 -14.15 5.17 -2.71
N VAL A 113 -13.37 4.73 -1.71
CA VAL A 113 -12.74 5.64 -0.74
C VAL A 113 -11.74 6.57 -1.43
N GLY A 114 -10.91 6.04 -2.32
CA GLY A 114 -9.91 6.83 -3.06
C GLY A 114 -10.53 7.88 -3.97
N GLU A 115 -11.65 7.57 -4.64
CA GLU A 115 -12.43 8.52 -5.44
C GLU A 115 -12.95 9.68 -4.56
N GLY A 116 -13.48 9.36 -3.37
CA GLY A 116 -13.86 10.38 -2.40
C GLY A 116 -12.69 11.29 -2.00
N ASN A 117 -11.52 10.70 -1.75
CA ASN A 117 -10.32 11.47 -1.38
C ASN A 117 -9.87 12.42 -2.49
N LEU A 118 -9.94 12.01 -3.76
CA LEU A 118 -9.61 12.89 -4.90
C LEU A 118 -10.51 14.13 -4.99
N ILE A 119 -11.76 14.03 -4.54
CA ILE A 119 -12.73 15.13 -4.57
C ILE A 119 -12.59 16.04 -3.34
N LEU A 120 -12.28 15.45 -2.18
CA LEU A 120 -12.21 16.18 -0.92
C LEU A 120 -10.92 16.98 -0.75
N GLU A 121 -9.82 16.54 -1.37
CA GLU A 121 -8.50 17.11 -1.17
C GLU A 121 -8.01 17.93 -2.35
N SER A 122 -7.24 18.98 -2.05
CA SER A 122 -6.75 19.94 -3.06
C SER A 122 -5.33 19.68 -3.53
N SER A 123 -4.62 18.74 -2.89
CA SER A 123 -3.25 18.37 -3.26
C SER A 123 -3.02 16.86 -3.14
N ASP A 124 -2.07 16.35 -3.93
CA ASP A 124 -1.66 14.94 -3.88
C ASP A 124 -1.02 14.55 -2.54
N HIS A 125 -0.38 15.50 -1.85
CA HIS A 125 0.13 15.28 -0.50
C HIS A 125 -1.01 15.03 0.49
N ASP A 126 -2.06 15.84 0.45
CA ASP A 126 -3.22 15.68 1.32
C ASP A 126 -3.98 14.37 1.01
N ILE A 127 -4.04 13.98 -0.27
CA ILE A 127 -4.58 12.67 -0.67
C ILE A 127 -3.79 11.53 -0.03
N LEU A 128 -2.45 11.59 -0.04
CA LEU A 128 -1.62 10.58 0.63
C LEU A 128 -1.88 10.58 2.14
N ASP A 129 -1.87 11.74 2.79
CA ASP A 129 -2.05 11.86 4.24
C ASP A 129 -3.41 11.32 4.69
N ARG A 130 -4.48 11.61 3.94
CA ARG A 130 -5.82 11.06 4.20
C ARG A 130 -5.89 9.56 3.94
N SER A 131 -5.20 9.07 2.91
CA SER A 131 -5.31 7.66 2.49
C SER A 131 -4.44 6.72 3.32
N PHE A 132 -3.30 7.18 3.83
CA PHE A 132 -2.33 6.35 4.54
C PHE A 132 -2.91 5.60 5.76
N PRO A 133 -3.73 6.22 6.62
CA PRO A 133 -4.40 5.49 7.70
C PRO A 133 -5.31 4.34 7.24
N VAL A 134 -5.92 4.47 6.06
CA VAL A 134 -6.74 3.40 5.46
C VAL A 134 -5.84 2.24 5.05
N TRP A 135 -4.74 2.52 4.35
CA TRP A 135 -3.75 1.49 3.97
C TRP A 135 -3.06 0.85 5.18
N ASP A 136 -2.80 1.61 6.24
CA ASP A 136 -2.34 1.08 7.53
C ASP A 136 -3.36 0.05 8.10
N ALA A 137 -4.67 0.32 7.99
CA ALA A 137 -5.71 -0.60 8.42
C ALA A 137 -5.82 -1.84 7.52
N ILE A 138 -5.67 -1.68 6.20
CA ILE A 138 -5.65 -2.81 5.25
C ILE A 138 -4.45 -3.74 5.51
N TYR A 139 -3.29 -3.20 5.85
CA TYR A 139 -2.14 -4.02 6.25
C TYR A 139 -2.41 -4.84 7.52
N VAL A 140 -3.05 -4.22 8.52
CA VAL A 140 -3.49 -4.93 9.74
C VAL A 140 -4.50 -6.03 9.38
N ASP A 141 -5.51 -5.72 8.57
CA ASP A 141 -6.53 -6.70 8.18
C ASP A 141 -5.94 -7.85 7.36
N ALA A 142 -5.00 -7.57 6.45
CA ALA A 142 -4.26 -8.58 5.70
C ALA A 142 -3.46 -9.50 6.64
N SER A 143 -2.74 -8.94 7.60
CA SER A 143 -2.02 -9.69 8.64
C SER A 143 -2.98 -10.59 9.43
N MET A 144 -4.13 -10.04 9.79
CA MET A 144 -5.18 -10.72 10.55
C MET A 144 -5.87 -11.84 9.76
N HIS A 145 -6.09 -11.63 8.48
CA HIS A 145 -6.62 -12.64 7.58
C HIS A 145 -5.71 -13.87 7.53
N LEU A 146 -4.40 -13.66 7.37
CA LEU A 146 -3.42 -14.75 7.38
C LEU A 146 -3.39 -15.51 8.70
N LEU A 147 -3.51 -14.81 9.83
CA LEU A 147 -3.55 -15.45 11.15
C LEU A 147 -4.79 -16.31 11.38
N ARG A 148 -5.94 -15.90 10.85
CA ARG A 148 -7.19 -16.65 10.95
C ARG A 148 -7.20 -17.91 10.09
N HIS A 149 -6.44 -17.93 9.00
CA HIS A 149 -6.40 -19.03 8.03
C HIS A 149 -5.07 -19.80 8.04
N ALA A 150 -4.18 -19.52 9.00
CA ALA A 150 -2.97 -20.30 9.18
C ALA A 150 -3.34 -21.74 9.58
N PRO A 151 -2.71 -22.78 8.99
CA PRO A 151 -2.97 -24.16 9.37
C PRO A 151 -2.71 -24.36 10.87
N ALA A 152 -3.53 -25.19 11.51
CA ALA A 152 -3.35 -25.55 12.90
C ALA A 152 -1.94 -26.15 13.09
N ALA A 153 -1.13 -25.53 13.94
CA ALA A 153 0.19 -26.06 14.26
C ALA A 153 0.04 -27.35 15.06
N SER A 154 0.81 -28.38 14.71
CA SER A 154 0.98 -29.56 15.56
C SER A 154 1.59 -29.15 16.91
N GLU A 155 0.97 -29.59 18.01
CA GLU A 155 1.41 -29.55 19.43
C GLU A 155 1.26 -28.25 20.25
N GLY A 156 0.29 -28.23 21.18
CA GLY A 156 0.05 -27.17 22.18
C GLY A 156 -1.33 -26.48 22.07
N ASP A 157 -1.82 -25.82 23.13
CA ASP A 157 -3.14 -25.15 23.16
C ASP A 157 -3.32 -24.20 21.95
N PRO A 158 -4.23 -24.52 21.01
CA PRO A 158 -4.48 -23.72 19.82
C PRO A 158 -4.91 -22.28 20.12
N ALA A 159 -5.68 -22.07 21.19
CA ALA A 159 -6.24 -20.76 21.53
C ALA A 159 -5.15 -19.80 22.04
N ALA A 160 -4.29 -20.27 22.95
CA ALA A 160 -3.19 -19.47 23.50
C ALA A 160 -2.15 -19.05 22.43
N ARG A 161 -1.86 -19.91 21.45
CA ARG A 161 -0.96 -19.57 20.34
C ARG A 161 -1.59 -18.63 19.32
N GLN A 162 -2.87 -18.79 19.02
CA GLN A 162 -3.58 -17.87 18.15
C GLN A 162 -3.60 -16.46 18.77
N ALA A 163 -3.88 -16.34 20.07
CA ALA A 163 -3.77 -15.09 20.81
C ALA A 163 -2.34 -14.52 20.82
N THR A 164 -1.30 -15.36 20.96
CA THR A 164 0.10 -14.92 20.93
C THR A 164 0.50 -14.37 19.55
N ARG A 165 0.15 -15.08 18.48
CA ARG A 165 0.41 -14.63 17.10
C ARG A 165 -0.38 -13.37 16.75
N PHE A 166 -1.62 -13.28 17.21
CA PHE A 166 -2.47 -12.10 17.12
C PHE A 166 -1.82 -10.88 17.78
N ASN A 167 -1.35 -11.03 19.02
CA ASN A 167 -0.67 -9.96 19.74
C ASN A 167 0.64 -9.54 19.07
N MET A 168 1.40 -10.49 18.51
CA MET A 168 2.63 -10.20 17.79
C MET A 168 2.39 -9.48 16.46
N ALA A 169 1.35 -9.85 15.71
CA ALA A 169 0.95 -9.14 14.50
C ALA A 169 0.45 -7.72 14.81
N ILE A 170 -0.34 -7.56 15.87
CA ILE A 170 -0.75 -6.23 16.36
C ILE A 170 0.46 -5.41 16.78
N ALA A 171 1.43 -5.99 17.51
CA ALA A 171 2.63 -5.29 17.92
C ALA A 171 3.48 -4.86 16.72
N ARG A 172 3.66 -5.75 15.72
CA ARG A 172 4.38 -5.44 14.47
C ARG A 172 3.68 -4.33 13.68
N ALA A 173 2.36 -4.42 13.51
CA ALA A 173 1.61 -3.40 12.81
C ALA A 173 1.61 -2.06 13.55
N ARG A 174 1.42 -2.07 14.88
CA ARG A 174 1.57 -0.86 15.72
C ARG A 174 2.97 -0.28 15.66
N HIS A 175 4.01 -1.10 15.48
CA HIS A 175 5.38 -0.62 15.33
C HIS A 175 5.61 0.04 13.97
N VAL A 176 5.11 -0.56 12.88
CA VAL A 176 5.18 0.00 11.52
C VAL A 176 4.38 1.31 11.44
N VAL A 177 3.12 1.28 11.88
CA VAL A 177 2.20 2.44 11.85
C VAL A 177 2.62 3.51 12.85
N GLY A 178 3.02 3.11 14.06
CA GLY A 178 3.40 4.02 15.14
C GLY A 178 4.69 4.78 14.89
N ARG A 179 5.69 4.16 14.23
CA ARG A 179 6.90 4.87 13.80
C ARG A 179 6.59 5.94 12.75
N ALA A 180 5.68 5.66 11.82
CA ALA A 180 5.26 6.64 10.82
C ALA A 180 4.56 7.86 11.47
N ARG A 181 3.61 7.62 12.39
CA ARG A 181 2.85 8.71 13.06
C ARG A 181 3.72 9.60 13.95
N LYS A 182 4.65 9.03 14.73
CA LYS A 182 5.57 9.84 15.56
C LYS A 182 6.47 10.74 14.71
N ARG A 183 6.88 10.29 13.52
CA ARG A 183 7.73 11.08 12.62
C ARG A 183 6.97 12.20 11.93
N ALA A 184 5.74 11.94 11.46
CA ALA A 184 4.87 12.97 10.89
C ALA A 184 4.65 14.14 11.86
N ALA A 185 4.43 13.85 13.15
CA ALA A 185 4.24 14.88 14.19
C ALA A 185 5.49 15.74 14.46
N ILE A 186 6.69 15.18 14.30
CA ILE A 186 7.95 15.92 14.45
C ILE A 186 8.18 16.83 13.23
N ALA A 187 7.80 16.38 12.03
CA ALA A 187 7.96 17.17 10.80
C ALA A 187 6.99 18.35 10.68
N THR A 188 5.82 18.31 11.34
CA THR A 188 4.84 19.41 11.37
C THR A 188 5.09 20.44 12.48
N SER A 189 6.07 20.19 13.37
CA SER A 189 6.39 21.06 14.52
C SER A 189 7.74 21.79 14.37
N ALA A 190 8.38 21.67 13.21
CA ALA A 190 9.63 22.34 12.83
C ALA A 190 9.39 23.25 11.62
#